data_AF-A0A6V7IKI5-F1
#
_entry.id   AF-A0A6V7IKI5-F1
#
_cell.length_a   1.000
_cell.length_b   1.000
_cell.length_c   1.000
_cell.angle_alpha   90.00
_cell.angle_beta   90.00
_cell.angle_gamma   90.00
#
_symmetry.space_group_name_H-M   'P 1'
#
loop_
_entity.id
_entity.type
_entity.pdbx_description
1 polymer ?
#
loop_
_entity_poly.entity_id
_entity_poly.type
_entity_poly.pdbx_seq_one_letter_code
_entity_poly.pdbx_strand_id
1 'polypeptide(L)' 'GHDTTAMGICFTLLLLAEHKNHQDAARNEIDTMMENCNGKMGITELQQLPYLERCIKEALRLYPSVPFISRHIGEDLAI' A
#
# COMPACT_ATOMS: atom_id res chain seq x y z
N GLY A 1 8.08 1.29 -11.96
CA GLY A 1 6.72 0.75 -12.14
C GLY A 1 6.71 -0.69 -11.70
N HIS A 2 7.12 -1.59 -12.59
CA HIS A 2 7.12 -3.04 -12.35
C HIS A 2 7.77 -3.45 -11.02
N ASP A 3 9.06 -3.17 -10.83
CA ASP A 3 9.80 -3.67 -9.65
C ASP A 3 9.35 -2.98 -8.36
N THR A 4 9.13 -1.67 -8.41
CA THR A 4 8.69 -0.88 -7.25
C THR A 4 7.30 -1.30 -6.74
N THR A 5 6.37 -1.55 -7.66
CA THR A 5 5.01 -1.96 -7.33
C THR A 5 4.98 -3.42 -6.88
N ALA A 6 5.71 -4.32 -7.55
CA ALA A 6 5.81 -5.72 -7.15
C ALA A 6 6.36 -5.86 -5.72
N MET A 7 7.40 -5.10 -5.38
CA MET A 7 7.97 -5.09 -4.03
C MET A 7 6.98 -4.56 -2.99
N GLY A 8 6.28 -3.46 -3.30
CA GLY A 8 5.26 -2.90 -2.41
C GLY A 8 4.10 -3.87 -2.13
N ILE A 9 3.64 -4.58 -3.15
CA ILE A 9 2.62 -5.63 -3.01
C ILE A 9 3.16 -6.78 -2.16
N CYS A 10 4.38 -7.26 -2.44
CA CYS A 10 5.01 -8.36 -1.71
C CYS A 10 5.07 -8.08 -0.19
N PHE A 11 5.62 -6.93 0.21
CA PHE A 11 5.70 -6.57 1.62
C PHE A 11 4.34 -6.34 2.28
N THR A 12 3.38 -5.75 1.55
CA THR A 12 2.01 -5.59 2.06
C THR A 12 1.37 -6.95 2.34
N LEU A 13 1.48 -7.91 1.41
CA LEU A 13 0.93 -9.26 1.58
C LEU A 13 1.64 -10.02 2.70
N LEU A 14 2.96 -9.91 2.82
CA LEU A 14 3.74 -10.52 3.89
C LEU A 14 3.27 -10.02 5.26
N LEU A 15 3.14 -8.71 5.44
CA LEU A 15 2.69 -8.12 6.69
C LEU A 15 1.25 -8.52 7.04
N LEU A 16 0.35 -8.55 6.06
CA LEU A 16 -1.01 -9.02 6.29
C LEU A 16 -1.05 -10.52 6.66
N ALA A 17 -0.19 -11.35 6.07
CA ALA A 17 -0.11 -12.77 6.40
C ALA A 17 0.38 -13.01 7.85
N GLU A 18 1.35 -12.22 8.31
CA GLU A 18 1.87 -12.27 9.68
C GLU A 18 0.89 -11.66 10.71
N HIS A 19 0.07 -10.69 10.29
CA HIS A 19 -0.86 -9.98 11.17
C HIS A 19 -2.34 -10.26 10.85
N LYS A 20 -2.81 -11.46 11.23
CA LYS A 20 -4.20 -11.94 11.06
C LYS A 20 -5.27 -10.89 11.36
N ASN A 21 -5.18 -10.20 12.51
CA ASN A 21 -6.17 -9.18 12.89
C ASN A 21 -6.30 -8.05 11.87
N HIS A 22 -5.19 -7.62 11.27
CA HIS A 22 -5.18 -6.58 10.24
C HIS A 22 -5.65 -7.12 8.89
N GLN A 23 -5.32 -8.37 8.57
CA GLN A 23 -5.86 -9.06 7.40
C GLN A 23 -7.38 -9.17 7.45
N ASP A 24 -7.93 -9.58 8.59
CA ASP A 24 -9.37 -9.74 8.77
C ASP A 24 -10.08 -8.39 8.74
N ALA A 25 -9.50 -7.35 9.36
CA ALA A 25 -10.05 -6.00 9.28
C ALA A 25 -10.08 -5.44 7.84
N ALA A 26 -8.99 -5.61 7.08
CA ALA A 26 -8.94 -5.19 5.67
C ALA A 26 -9.92 -5.99 4.80
N ARG A 27 -10.06 -7.30 5.05
CA ARG A 27 -11.02 -8.16 4.34
C ARG A 27 -12.47 -7.74 4.63
N ASN A 28 -12.81 -7.50 5.89
CA ASN A 28 -14.14 -7.03 6.28
C ASN A 28 -14.50 -5.68 5.63
N GLU A 29 -13.53 -4.75 5.51
CA GLU A 29 -13.72 -3.48 4.79
C GLU A 29 -14.08 -3.72 3.31
N ILE A 30 -13.33 -4.60 2.64
CA ILE A 30 -13.57 -4.97 1.23
C ILE A 30 -14.92 -5.65 1.06
N ASP A 31 -15.25 -6.62 1.92
CA ASP A 31 -16.51 -7.37 1.85
C ASP A 31 -17.72 -6.43 2.03
N THR A 32 -17.65 -5.52 3.01
CA THR A 32 -18.68 -4.49 3.23
C THR A 32 -18.85 -3.60 1.99
N MET A 33 -17.74 -3.19 1.37
CA MET A 33 -17.79 -2.37 0.15
C MET A 33 -18.39 -3.15 -1.03
N MET A 34 -18.06 -4.44 -1.17
CA MET A 34 -18.59 -5.31 -2.21
C MET A 34 -20.11 -5.50 -2.08
N GLU A 35 -20.62 -5.64 -0.86
CA GLU A 35 -22.05 -5.67 -0.58
C GLU A 35 -22.72 -4.35 -0.97
N ASN A 36 -22.13 -3.21 -0.58
CA ASN A 36 -22.66 -1.87 -0.86
C ASN A 36 -22.73 -1.54 -2.35
N CYS A 37 -21.78 -2.03 -3.16
CA CYS A 37 -21.76 -1.78 -4.61
C CYS A 37 -22.42 -2.90 -5.44
N ASN A 38 -23.13 -3.84 -4.80
CA ASN A 38 -23.71 -5.02 -5.46
C ASN A 38 -22.67 -5.78 -6.33
N GLY A 39 -21.44 -5.88 -5.84
CA GLY A 39 -20.31 -6.51 -6.51
C GLY A 39 -19.73 -5.74 -7.70
N LYS A 40 -20.23 -4.53 -8.01
CA LYS A 40 -19.70 -3.67 -9.08
C LYS A 40 -18.76 -2.62 -8.51
N MET A 41 -17.57 -3.08 -8.12
CA MET A 41 -16.53 -2.19 -7.60
C MET A 41 -15.82 -1.45 -8.74
N GLY A 42 -15.95 -0.12 -8.77
CA GLY A 42 -15.21 0.77 -9.66
C GLY A 42 -14.09 1.51 -8.93
N ILE A 43 -13.49 2.50 -9.60
CA ILE A 43 -12.42 3.31 -9.02
C ILE A 43 -12.92 4.10 -7.80
N THR A 44 -14.15 4.61 -7.84
CA THR A 44 -14.74 5.39 -6.74
C THR A 44 -14.88 4.54 -5.47
N GLU A 45 -15.25 3.27 -5.59
CA GLU A 45 -15.39 2.34 -4.47
C GLU A 45 -14.01 1.91 -3.94
N LEU A 46 -13.03 1.70 -4.82
CA LEU A 46 -11.65 1.41 -4.42
C LEU A 46 -11.03 2.55 -3.60
N GLN A 47 -11.36 3.80 -3.92
CA GLN A 47 -10.93 4.98 -3.14
C GLN A 47 -11.58 5.05 -1.76
N GLN A 48 -12.62 4.26 -1.50
CA GLN A 48 -13.33 4.18 -0.23
C GLN A 48 -12.89 2.98 0.63
N LEU A 49 -11.65 2.53 0.47
CA LEU A 49 -11.01 1.48 1.28
C LEU A 49 -9.85 2.05 2.14
N PRO A 50 -10.15 2.98 3.07
CA PRO A 50 -9.10 3.70 3.81
C PRO A 50 -8.26 2.80 4.72
N TYR A 51 -8.81 1.70 5.23
CA TYR A 51 -8.04 0.77 6.06
C TYR A 51 -7.02 -0.01 5.23
N LEU A 52 -7.44 -0.55 4.09
CA LEU A 52 -6.52 -1.19 3.14
C LEU A 52 -5.44 -0.21 2.67
N GLU A 53 -5.81 1.04 2.36
CA GLU A 53 -4.85 2.06 1.97
C GLU A 53 -3.82 2.33 3.08
N ARG A 54 -4.25 2.38 4.34
CA ARG A 54 -3.36 2.51 5.50
C ARG A 54 -2.41 1.32 5.63
N CYS A 55 -2.88 0.09 5.39
CA CYS A 55 -2.02 -1.09 5.39
C CYS A 55 -0.92 -1.00 4.33
N ILE A 56 -1.26 -0.57 3.11
CA ILE A 56 -0.27 -0.37 2.02
C ILE A 56 0.73 0.73 2.39
N LYS A 57 0.24 1.88 2.89
CA LYS A 57 1.10 3.00 3.32
C LYS A 57 2.05 2.59 4.45
N GLU A 58 1.56 1.80 5.41
CA GLU A 58 2.39 1.33 6.51
C GLU A 58 3.44 0.32 6.05
N ALA A 59 3.08 -0.58 5.12
CA ALA A 59 4.04 -1.48 4.49
C ALA A 59 5.16 -0.70 3.77
N LEU A 60 4.81 0.36 3.04
CA LEU A 60 5.80 1.23 2.38
C LEU A 60 6.63 2.09 3.36
N ARG A 61 6.07 2.43 4.53
CA ARG A 61 6.79 3.14 5.60
C ARG A 61 7.85 2.23 6.24
N LEU A 62 7.51 0.97 6.48
CA LEU A 62 8.41 -0.04 7.07
C LEU A 62 9.41 -0.57 6.05
N TYR A 63 8.95 -0.84 4.83
CA TYR A 63 9.71 -1.46 3.74
C TYR A 63 9.54 -0.64 2.45
N PRO A 64 10.26 0.51 2.34
CA PRO A 64 10.18 1.33 1.14
C PRO A 64 10.77 0.58 -0.06
N SER A 65 10.04 0.53 -1.18
CA SER A 65 10.51 -0.13 -2.41
C SER A 65 11.80 0.49 -2.99
N VAL A 66 12.07 1.76 -2.67
CA VAL A 66 13.29 2.48 -3.04
C VAL A 66 13.85 3.14 -1.78
N PRO A 67 14.82 2.51 -1.09
CA PRO A 67 15.31 3.00 0.19
C PRO A 67 16.25 4.20 0.08
N PHE A 68 16.81 4.45 -1.10
CA PHE A 68 17.75 5.54 -1.32
C PHE A 68 17.50 6.22 -2.66
N ILE A 69 17.52 7.55 -2.66
CA ILE A 69 17.44 8.38 -3.85
C ILE A 69 18.67 9.28 -3.85
N SER A 70 19.56 9.07 -4.82
CA SER A 70 20.77 9.89 -4.97
C SER A 70 20.58 11.04 -5.95
N ARG A 71 21.43 12.05 -5.82
CA ARG A 71 21.62 13.15 -6.77
C ARG A 71 23.11 13.39 -6.94
N HIS A 72 23.51 13.75 -8.16
CA HIS A 72 24.85 14.27 -8.43
C HIS A 72 24.78 15.80 -8.39
N ILE A 73 25.62 16.44 -7.58
CA ILE A 73 25.70 17.91 -7.52
C ILE A 73 26.63 18.40 -8.63
N GLY A 74 26.21 19.44 -9.38
CA GLY A 74 26.99 20.02 -10.47
C GLY A 74 27.94 21.15 -10.07
N GLU A 75 27.83 21.61 -8.82
CA GLU A 75 28.61 22.72 -8.25
C GLU A 75 28.73 22.52 -6.73
N ASP A 76 29.60 23.30 -6.08
CA ASP A 76 29.81 23.20 -4.62
C ASP A 76 28.54 23.60 -3.85
N LEU A 77 28.10 22.73 -2.93
CA LEU A 77 26.97 22.96 -2.04
C LEU A 77 27.46 23.23 -0.63
N ALA A 78 27.18 24.43 -0.10
CA ALA A 78 27.29 24.72 1.32
C ALA A 78 26.00 24.24 2.02
N ILE A 79 26.14 23.41 3.06
CA ILE A 79 25.04 22.76 3.80
C ILE A 79 24.79 23.48 5.12
#